data_AF-A0A1V6BR90-F1
#
_entry.id   AF-A0A1V6BR90-F1
#
_cell.length_a   1.000
_cell.length_b   1.000
_cell.length_c   1.000
_cell.angle_alpha   90.00
_cell.angle_beta   90.00
_cell.angle_gamma   90.00
#
_symmetry.space_group_name_H-M   'P 1'
#
loop_
_entity.id
_entity.type
_entity.pdbx_description
1 polymer ?
#
loop_
_entity_poly.entity_id
_entity_poly.type
_entity_poly.pdbx_seq_one_letter_code
_entity_poly.pdbx_strand_id
1 'polypeptide(L)'
;MLVWGILGMLIVLMFAVFSGGVDSAASQGLLISECSDTCPLVVQFISRLRRALFISAIMNLTFGPVFMAMHRITDVYIDKRFSGEKVTFAEVIPGIDWGRFIKEIVGVTIPVFWIPAHTITFLLPGQYRVLFAASLSIVLGLILSFAKMRNLKTSNTKP
;
A
#
# COMPACT_ATOMS: atom_id res chain seq x y z
N MET A 1 19.16 4.39 1.26
CA MET A 1 18.48 4.29 2.58
C MET A 1 17.67 5.53 2.92
N LEU A 2 18.20 6.75 2.75
CA LEU A 2 17.46 7.99 3.06
C LEU A 2 16.09 8.09 2.36
N VAL A 3 16.05 7.89 1.04
CA VAL A 3 14.82 7.96 0.23
C VAL A 3 13.74 7.03 0.75
N TRP A 4 14.10 5.78 1.05
CA TRP A 4 13.20 4.77 1.59
C TRP A 4 12.63 5.14 2.97
N GLY A 5 13.45 5.74 3.82
CA GLY A 5 13.00 6.26 5.11
C GLY A 5 11.96 7.37 4.95
N ILE A 6 12.16 8.28 3.98
CA ILE A 6 11.20 9.35 3.67
C ILE A 6 9.87 8.77 3.17
N LEU A 7 9.92 7.77 2.29
CA LEU A 7 8.70 7.08 1.82
C LEU A 7 7.95 6.42 2.98
N GLY A 8 8.65 5.80 3.93
CA GLY A 8 8.04 5.24 5.14
C GLY A 8 7.35 6.30 6.01
N MET A 9 8.01 7.45 6.25
CA MET A 9 7.42 8.57 7.00
C MET A 9 6.17 9.12 6.31
N LEU A 10 6.18 9.22 4.98
CA LEU A 10 5.04 9.66 4.19
C LEU A 10 3.83 8.72 4.34
N ILE A 11 4.04 7.40 4.36
CA ILE A 11 2.96 6.43 4.59
C ILE A 11 2.31 6.65 5.96
N VAL A 12 3.12 6.82 7.01
CA VAL A 12 2.60 7.04 8.38
C VAL A 12 1.82 8.35 8.46
N LEU A 13 2.30 9.42 7.82
CA LEU A 13 1.56 10.67 7.71
C LEU A 13 0.20 10.45 7.02
N MET A 14 0.18 9.75 5.89
CA MET A 14 -1.04 9.48 5.15
C MET A 14 -2.02 8.61 5.95
N PHE A 15 -1.54 7.67 6.76
CA PHE A 15 -2.41 6.91 7.68
C PHE A 15 -3.20 7.83 8.60
N ALA A 16 -2.57 8.88 9.13
CA ALA A 16 -3.26 9.86 9.97
C ALA A 16 -4.24 10.72 9.16
N VAL A 17 -3.81 11.25 8.00
CA VAL A 17 -4.65 12.09 7.12
C VAL A 17 -5.91 11.36 6.69
N PHE A 18 -5.80 10.13 6.18
CA PHE A 18 -6.96 9.37 5.71
C PHE A 18 -7.82 8.86 6.87
N SER A 19 -7.24 8.49 8.02
CA SER A 19 -8.04 8.13 9.19
C SER A 19 -8.93 9.31 9.63
N GLY A 20 -8.33 10.49 9.81
CA GLY A 20 -9.07 11.69 10.20
C GLY A 20 -10.08 12.14 9.14
N GLY A 21 -9.75 12.00 7.86
CA GLY A 21 -10.66 12.30 6.75
C GLY A 21 -11.90 11.40 6.75
N VAL A 22 -11.73 10.08 6.96
CA VAL A 22 -12.86 9.15 7.07
C VAL A 22 -13.71 9.45 8.30
N ASP A 23 -13.07 9.74 9.44
CA ASP A 23 -13.78 10.06 10.68
C ASP A 23 -14.61 11.35 10.54
N SER A 24 -14.06 12.36 9.87
CA SER A 24 -14.76 13.62 9.57
C SER A 24 -15.91 13.42 8.57
N ALA A 25 -15.71 12.61 7.54
CA ALA A 25 -16.78 12.30 6.60
C ALA A 25 -17.92 11.51 7.28
N ALA A 26 -17.59 10.59 8.19
CA ALA A 26 -18.57 9.87 8.98
C ALA A 26 -19.36 10.78 9.93
N SER A 27 -18.71 11.75 10.59
CA SER A 27 -19.41 12.69 11.49
C SER A 27 -20.34 13.65 10.75
N GLN A 28 -20.06 13.93 9.47
CA GLN A 28 -20.92 14.72 8.58
C GLN A 28 -22.05 13.88 7.94
N GLY A 29 -22.15 12.59 8.25
CA GLY A 29 -23.15 11.70 7.65
C GLY A 29 -22.88 11.32 6.19
N LEU A 30 -21.68 11.63 5.65
CA LEU A 30 -21.27 11.22 4.31
C LEU A 30 -20.85 9.74 4.27
N LEU A 31 -20.44 9.20 5.41
CA LEU A 31 -20.16 7.79 5.63
C LEU A 31 -20.98 7.28 6.83
N ILE A 32 -21.20 5.97 6.89
CA ILE A 32 -21.94 5.37 8.00
C ILE A 32 -21.10 5.47 9.27
N SER A 33 -21.62 6.17 10.27
CA SER A 33 -20.97 6.44 11.55
C SER A 33 -20.83 5.21 12.43
N GLU A 34 -19.85 5.25 13.34
CA GLU A 34 -19.62 4.16 14.28
C GLU A 34 -20.79 3.96 15.24
N CYS A 35 -21.03 2.70 15.61
CA CYS A 35 -22.02 2.36 16.63
C CYS A 35 -21.54 2.87 18.00
N SER A 36 -22.48 3.35 18.83
CA SER A 36 -22.20 3.75 20.21
C SER A 36 -21.71 2.56 21.06
N ASP A 37 -21.02 2.85 22.18
CA ASP A 37 -20.51 1.84 23.13
C ASP A 37 -21.62 0.96 23.75
N THR A 38 -22.88 1.35 23.58
CA THR A 38 -24.06 0.57 24.00
C THR A 38 -24.43 -0.56 23.03
N CYS A 39 -23.80 -0.63 21.85
CA CYS A 39 -24.11 -1.64 20.85
C CYS A 39 -23.55 -3.03 21.23
N PRO A 40 -24.17 -4.13 20.77
CA PRO A 40 -23.61 -5.48 20.95
C PRO A 40 -22.20 -5.61 20.37
N LEU A 41 -21.35 -6.44 20.99
CA LEU A 41 -19.94 -6.62 20.59
C LEU A 41 -19.76 -6.95 19.10
N VAL A 42 -20.66 -7.76 18.53
CA VAL A 42 -20.64 -8.11 17.10
C VAL A 42 -20.84 -6.88 16.22
N VAL A 43 -21.76 -5.98 16.62
CA VAL A 43 -22.05 -4.74 15.89
C VAL A 43 -20.88 -3.77 16.00
N GLN A 44 -20.23 -3.68 17.17
CA GLN A 44 -19.03 -2.87 17.35
C GLN A 44 -17.88 -3.36 16.45
N PHE A 45 -17.66 -4.67 16.36
CA PHE A 45 -16.65 -5.24 15.48
C PHE A 45 -16.92 -4.91 14.01
N ILE A 46 -18.16 -5.12 13.54
CA ILE A 46 -18.55 -4.80 12.15
C ILE A 46 -18.37 -3.31 11.87
N SER A 47 -18.71 -2.44 12.83
CA SER A 47 -18.51 -1.00 12.74
C SER A 47 -17.04 -0.63 12.55
N ARG A 48 -16.14 -1.18 13.37
CA ARG A 48 -14.69 -0.95 13.28
C ARG A 48 -14.11 -1.50 11.99
N LEU A 49 -14.55 -2.69 11.56
CA LEU A 49 -14.14 -3.31 10.30
C LEU A 49 -14.54 -2.45 9.10
N ARG A 50 -15.77 -1.94 9.10
CA ARG A 50 -16.26 -1.04 8.06
C ARG A 50 -15.46 0.26 8.02
N ARG A 51 -15.19 0.88 9.16
CA ARG A 51 -14.33 2.07 9.26
C ARG A 51 -12.94 1.79 8.69
N ALA A 52 -12.30 0.70 9.15
CA ALA A 52 -10.98 0.30 8.68
C ALA A 52 -10.95 0.04 7.16
N LEU A 53 -12.00 -0.59 6.62
CA LEU A 53 -12.16 -0.84 5.20
C LEU A 53 -12.30 0.47 4.40
N PHE A 54 -13.07 1.45 4.88
CA PHE A 54 -13.19 2.74 4.21
C PHE A 54 -11.88 3.51 4.20
N ILE A 55 -11.16 3.57 5.34
CA ILE A 55 -9.83 4.19 5.39
C ILE A 55 -8.91 3.52 4.39
N SER A 56 -8.87 2.19 4.41
CA SER A 56 -8.05 1.40 3.51
C SER A 56 -8.41 1.64 2.04
N ALA A 57 -9.68 1.54 1.66
CA ALA A 57 -10.13 1.70 0.29
C ALA A 57 -9.85 3.10 -0.25
N ILE A 58 -10.24 4.15 0.49
CA ILE A 58 -10.04 5.54 0.05
C ILE A 58 -8.55 5.83 -0.12
N MET A 59 -7.73 5.48 0.88
CA MET A 59 -6.29 5.70 0.82
C MET A 59 -5.64 4.93 -0.34
N ASN A 60 -5.94 3.63 -0.47
CA ASN A 60 -5.27 2.78 -1.46
C ASN A 60 -5.75 3.04 -2.89
N LEU A 61 -6.97 3.53 -3.11
CA LEU A 61 -7.47 3.86 -4.45
C LEU A 61 -7.10 5.28 -4.90
N THR A 62 -6.73 6.17 -3.98
CA THR A 62 -6.36 7.56 -4.30
C THR A 62 -4.85 7.80 -4.16
N PHE A 63 -4.31 7.65 -2.94
CA PHE A 63 -2.88 7.83 -2.66
C PHE A 63 -2.05 6.64 -3.13
N GLY A 64 -2.59 5.42 -3.04
CA GLY A 64 -1.89 4.19 -3.43
C GLY A 64 -1.25 4.23 -4.82
N PRO A 65 -1.98 4.56 -5.91
CA PRO A 65 -1.41 4.59 -7.25
C PRO A 65 -0.34 5.66 -7.41
N VAL A 66 -0.55 6.85 -6.84
CA VAL A 66 0.42 7.95 -6.89
C VAL A 66 1.70 7.58 -6.15
N PHE A 67 1.56 7.00 -4.95
CA PHE A 67 2.69 6.53 -4.16
C PHE A 67 3.48 5.43 -4.89
N MET A 68 2.78 4.43 -5.44
CA MET A 68 3.43 3.33 -6.17
C MET A 68 4.12 3.80 -7.45
N ALA A 69 3.56 4.78 -8.15
CA ALA A 69 4.21 5.40 -9.31
C ALA A 69 5.47 6.15 -8.91
N MET A 70 5.40 6.99 -7.87
CA MET A 70 6.55 7.74 -7.34
C MET A 70 7.65 6.78 -6.85
N HIS A 71 7.29 5.75 -6.09
CA HIS A 71 8.21 4.69 -5.65
C HIS A 71 8.88 4.04 -6.86
N ARG A 72 8.11 3.61 -7.87
CA ARG A 72 8.66 2.96 -9.07
C ARG A 72 9.63 3.87 -9.84
N ILE A 73 9.28 5.14 -10.03
CA ILE A 73 10.17 6.12 -10.67
C ILE A 73 11.46 6.27 -9.88
N THR A 74 11.35 6.39 -8.56
CA THR A 74 12.49 6.59 -7.67
C THR A 74 13.42 5.37 -7.67
N ASP A 75 12.87 4.16 -7.74
CA ASP A 75 13.65 2.92 -7.82
C ASP A 75 14.48 2.85 -9.08
N VAL A 76 13.82 3.04 -10.23
CA VAL A 76 14.48 2.96 -11.53
C VAL A 76 15.54 4.06 -11.65
N TYR A 77 15.24 5.26 -11.13
CA TYR A 77 16.20 6.35 -11.10
C TYR A 77 17.42 6.02 -10.24
N ILE A 78 17.21 5.52 -9.01
CA ILE A 78 18.30 5.15 -8.10
C ILE A 78 19.14 4.03 -8.73
N ASP A 79 18.51 2.97 -9.24
CA ASP A 79 19.19 1.82 -9.84
C ASP A 79 20.13 2.26 -10.97
N LYS A 80 19.61 3.03 -11.93
CA LYS A 80 20.41 3.57 -13.05
C LYS A 80 21.56 4.47 -12.59
N ARG A 81 21.31 5.35 -11.60
CA ARG A 81 22.37 6.20 -11.03
C ARG A 81 23.47 5.39 -10.35
N PHE A 82 23.11 4.31 -9.65
CA PHE A 82 24.09 3.42 -9.00
C PHE A 82 24.84 2.54 -10.00
N SER A 83 24.25 2.24 -11.16
CA SER A 83 24.94 1.60 -12.29
C SER A 83 25.90 2.54 -13.05
N GLY A 84 26.01 3.81 -12.65
CA GLY A 84 26.90 4.80 -13.28
C GLY A 84 26.27 5.57 -14.44
N GLU A 85 25.01 5.32 -14.77
CA GLU A 85 24.30 6.10 -15.79
C GLU A 85 23.94 7.49 -15.25
N LYS A 86 24.17 8.54 -16.04
CA LYS A 86 23.67 9.89 -15.74
C LYS A 86 22.28 10.04 -16.36
N VAL A 87 21.26 9.66 -15.61
CA VAL A 87 19.87 9.83 -16.01
C VAL A 87 19.15 10.90 -15.19
N THR A 88 18.15 11.50 -15.81
CA THR A 88 17.20 12.44 -15.23
C THR A 88 15.83 11.77 -15.04
N PHE A 89 14.96 12.35 -14.21
CA PHE A 89 13.59 11.84 -14.08
C PHE A 89 12.80 11.91 -15.40
N ALA A 90 13.07 12.91 -16.24
CA ALA A 90 12.43 13.07 -17.55
C ALA A 90 12.75 11.90 -18.50
N GLU A 91 13.91 11.26 -18.33
CA GLU A 91 14.30 10.08 -19.13
C GLU A 91 13.79 8.78 -18.51
N VAL A 92 13.62 8.72 -17.19
CA VAL A 92 13.13 7.53 -16.48
C VAL A 92 11.64 7.32 -16.69
N ILE A 93 10.84 8.38 -16.59
CA ILE A 93 9.37 8.31 -16.64
C ILE A 93 8.85 7.63 -17.92
N PRO A 94 9.32 7.97 -19.14
CA PRO A 94 8.88 7.33 -20.37
C PRO A 94 9.31 5.86 -20.48
N GLY A 95 10.38 5.46 -19.80
CA GLY A 95 10.89 4.09 -19.79
C GLY A 95 10.09 3.10 -18.93
N ILE A 96 9.11 3.58 -18.16
CA ILE A 96 8.24 2.73 -17.34
C ILE A 96 7.09 2.22 -18.20
N ASP A 97 6.85 0.91 -18.14
CA ASP A 97 5.66 0.29 -18.73
C ASP A 97 4.42 0.63 -17.89
N TRP A 98 3.81 1.78 -18.20
CA TRP A 98 2.62 2.28 -17.53
C TRP A 98 1.39 1.39 -17.75
N GLY A 99 1.28 0.72 -18.89
CA GLY A 99 0.18 -0.21 -19.17
C GLY A 99 0.21 -1.40 -18.21
N ARG A 100 1.39 -2.00 -18.03
CA ARG A 100 1.62 -3.05 -17.05
C ARG A 100 1.44 -2.55 -15.62
N PHE A 101 1.92 -1.35 -15.31
CA PHE A 101 1.72 -0.73 -13.99
C PHE A 101 0.23 -0.62 -13.64
N ILE A 102 -0.60 -0.08 -14.53
CA ILE A 102 -2.04 0.03 -14.29
C ILE A 102 -2.68 -1.35 -14.15
N LYS A 103 -2.39 -2.29 -15.07
CA LYS A 103 -3.01 -3.62 -15.04
C LYS A 103 -2.64 -4.43 -13.79
N GLU A 104 -1.37 -4.47 -13.44
CA GLU A 104 -0.87 -5.33 -12.37
C GLU A 104 -0.92 -4.63 -11.00
N ILE A 105 -0.44 -3.39 -10.90
CA ILE A 105 -0.33 -2.71 -9.61
C ILE A 105 -1.68 -2.10 -9.21
N VAL A 106 -2.28 -1.29 -10.08
CA VAL A 106 -3.55 -0.61 -9.78
C VAL A 106 -4.73 -1.58 -9.85
N GLY A 107 -4.75 -2.47 -10.84
CA GLY A 107 -5.84 -3.41 -11.06
C GLY A 107 -5.84 -4.63 -10.15
N VAL A 108 -4.67 -5.08 -9.67
CA VAL A 108 -4.55 -6.34 -8.90
C VAL A 108 -3.89 -6.12 -7.55
N THR A 109 -2.65 -5.63 -7.50
CA THR A 109 -1.90 -5.55 -6.24
C THR A 109 -2.58 -4.64 -5.21
N ILE A 110 -3.02 -3.45 -5.63
CA ILE A 110 -3.72 -2.51 -4.75
C ILE A 110 -5.02 -3.12 -4.19
N PRO A 111 -5.96 -3.63 -5.01
CA PRO A 111 -7.21 -4.19 -4.49
C PRO A 111 -7.05 -5.50 -3.72
N VAL A 112 -6.19 -6.40 -4.19
CA VAL A 112 -6.13 -7.79 -3.66
C VAL A 112 -5.18 -7.90 -2.48
N PHE A 113 -4.09 -7.13 -2.44
CA PHE A 113 -3.10 -7.22 -1.37
C PHE A 113 -3.20 -6.03 -0.43
N TRP A 114 -3.10 -4.80 -0.94
CA TRP A 114 -2.96 -3.63 -0.08
C TRP A 114 -4.26 -3.23 0.63
N ILE A 115 -5.42 -3.32 -0.03
CA ILE A 115 -6.70 -3.01 0.64
C ILE A 115 -6.95 -3.96 1.84
N PRO A 116 -6.84 -5.29 1.70
CA PRO A 116 -6.98 -6.19 2.85
C PRO A 116 -5.92 -5.96 3.93
N ALA A 117 -4.65 -5.83 3.54
CA ALA A 117 -3.55 -5.61 4.48
C ALA A 117 -3.72 -4.31 5.28
N HIS A 118 -4.06 -3.21 4.61
CA HIS A 118 -4.31 -1.93 5.28
C HIS A 118 -5.62 -1.94 6.07
N THR A 119 -6.63 -2.71 5.69
CA THR A 119 -7.83 -2.89 6.52
C THR A 119 -7.46 -3.53 7.87
N ILE A 120 -6.63 -4.58 7.87
CA ILE A 120 -6.11 -5.19 9.10
C ILE A 120 -5.27 -4.16 9.88
N THR A 121 -4.45 -3.37 9.18
CA THR A 121 -3.64 -2.32 9.81
C THR A 121 -4.51 -1.32 10.57
N PHE A 122 -5.61 -0.86 9.99
CA PHE A 122 -6.49 0.15 10.61
C PHE A 122 -7.40 -0.41 11.70
N LEU A 123 -7.58 -1.74 11.77
CA LEU A 123 -8.19 -2.40 12.93
C LEU A 123 -7.27 -2.39 14.16
N LEU A 124 -5.95 -2.30 13.95
CA LEU A 124 -4.99 -2.27 15.04
C LEU A 124 -4.91 -0.90 15.72
N PRO A 125 -4.65 -0.86 17.04
CA PRO A 125 -4.28 0.36 17.75
C PRO A 125 -3.08 1.05 17.10
N GLY A 126 -3.03 2.38 17.17
CA GLY A 126 -2.06 3.22 16.44
C GLY A 126 -0.60 2.79 16.61
N GLN A 127 -0.21 2.42 17.83
CA GLN A 127 1.14 1.95 18.17
C GLN A 127 1.58 0.68 17.44
N TYR A 128 0.64 -0.17 17.02
CA TYR A 128 0.94 -1.43 16.33
C TYR A 128 0.92 -1.30 14.81
N ARG A 129 0.42 -0.19 14.26
CA ARG A 129 0.31 -0.01 12.80
C ARG A 129 1.67 -0.02 12.11
N VAL A 130 2.66 0.63 12.71
CA VAL A 130 4.04 0.66 12.19
C VAL A 130 4.69 -0.72 12.27
N LEU A 131 4.48 -1.45 13.36
CA LEU A 131 4.97 -2.82 13.52
C LEU A 131 4.37 -3.77 12.49
N PHE A 132 3.07 -3.63 12.22
CA PHE A 132 2.40 -4.42 11.18
C PHE A 132 2.86 -4.03 9.77
N ALA A 133 3.10 -2.75 9.49
CA ALA A 133 3.69 -2.33 8.22
C ALA A 133 5.11 -2.91 8.00
N ALA A 134 5.92 -2.98 9.06
CA ALA A 134 7.23 -3.61 9.02
C ALA A 134 7.13 -5.13 8.72
N SER A 135 6.17 -5.84 9.33
CA SER A 135 5.97 -7.26 9.06
C SER A 135 5.48 -7.53 7.63
N LEU A 136 4.61 -6.66 7.08
CA LEU A 136 4.18 -6.74 5.68
C LEU A 136 5.37 -6.65 4.70
N SER A 137 6.37 -5.82 5.01
CA SER A 137 7.59 -5.71 4.19
C SER A 137 8.39 -7.03 4.17
N ILE A 138 8.47 -7.72 5.30
CA ILE A 138 9.13 -9.04 5.40
C ILE A 138 8.36 -10.08 4.58
N VAL A 139 7.03 -10.13 4.76
CA VAL A 139 6.16 -11.08 4.05
C VAL A 139 6.23 -10.86 2.54
N LEU A 140 6.21 -9.62 2.07
CA LEU A 140 6.32 -9.31 0.64
C LEU A 140 7.68 -9.76 0.07
N GLY A 141 8.77 -9.53 0.81
CA GLY A 141 10.10 -10.01 0.43
C GLY A 141 10.16 -11.54 0.29
N LEU A 142 9.50 -12.26 1.20
CA LEU A 142 9.36 -13.71 1.11
C LEU A 142 8.54 -14.14 -0.10
N ILE A 143 7.34 -13.56 -0.31
CA ILE A 143 6.46 -13.86 -1.45
C ILE A 143 7.20 -13.69 -2.78
N LEU A 144 7.92 -12.58 -2.95
CA LEU A 144 8.67 -12.29 -4.17
C LEU A 144 9.83 -13.28 -4.37
N SER A 145 10.53 -13.64 -3.28
CA SER A 145 11.61 -14.63 -3.32
C SER A 145 11.09 -16.01 -3.76
N PHE A 146 9.96 -16.46 -3.22
CA PHE A 146 9.30 -17.71 -3.63
C PHE A 146 8.79 -17.67 -5.07
N ALA A 147 8.18 -16.56 -5.49
CA ALA A 147 7.72 -16.39 -6.87
C ALA A 147 8.89 -16.48 -7.87
N LYS A 148 10.04 -15.86 -7.55
CA LYS A 148 11.26 -15.94 -8.36
C LYS A 148 11.80 -17.37 -8.45
N MET A 149 11.88 -18.09 -7.33
CA MET A 149 12.34 -19.49 -7.31
C MET A 149 11.44 -20.40 -8.16
N ARG A 150 10.12 -20.20 -8.12
CA ARG A 150 9.18 -20.96 -8.95
C ARG A 150 9.39 -20.70 -10.45
N ASN A 151 9.56 -19.44 -10.84
CA ASN A 151 9.79 -19.05 -12.24
C ASN A 151 11.10 -19.61 -12.81
N LEU A 152 12.17 -19.67 -12.00
CA LEU A 152 13.44 -20.29 -12.40
C LEU A 152 13.31 -21.81 -12.60
N LYS A 153 12.51 -22.49 -11.77
CA LYS A 153 12.21 -23.91 -11.95
C LYS A 153 11.43 -24.18 -13.24
N THR A 154 10.47 -23.33 -13.59
CA THR A 154 9.67 -23.49 -14.82
C THR A 154 10.41 -23.07 -16.10
N SER A 155 11.44 -22.22 -16.03
CA SER A 155 12.31 -21.95 -17.19
C SER A 155 13.29 -23.09 -17.47
N ASN A 156 13.82 -23.73 -16.42
CA ASN A 156 14.76 -24.85 -16.54
C ASN A 156 14.11 -26.19 -16.94
N THR A 157 12.77 -26.27 -16.98
CA THR A 157 12.02 -27.48 -17.38
C THR A 157 11.32 -27.35 -18.75
N LYS A 158 11.50 -26.23 -19.46
CA LYS A 158 11.11 -26.15 -20.88
C LYS A 158 12.25 -26.69 -21.75
N PRO A 159 12.02 -27.72 -22.59
CA PRO A 159 13.01 -28.21 -23.55
C PRO A 159 13.31 -27.19 -24.65
#